data_AF-A0A0F7VM40-F1
#
_entry.id   AF-A0A0F7VM40-F1
#
_cell.length_a   1.000
_cell.length_b   1.000
_cell.length_c   1.000
_cell.angle_alpha   90.00
_cell.angle_beta   90.00
_cell.angle_gamma   90.00
#
_symmetry.space_group_name_H-M   'P 1'
#
loop_
_entity.id
_entity.type
_entity.pdbx_description
1 polymer ?
#
loop_
_entity_poly.entity_id
_entity_poly.type
_entity_poly.pdbx_seq_one_letter_code
_entity_poly.pdbx_strand_id
1 'polypeptide(L)'
;MFKADGYSDGDLFAYQYNWTQSKAISAGGLAAYVRRVLATTGAHQVDIVNHSMGGLVSNWYVKRLGGPALRPSPRLHRGANHGTTAAGACLVNLSCVEMFPGSVFLATLNADDETPGNTQYTT
;
A
#
# COMPACT_ATOMS: atom_id res chain seq x y z
N MET A 1 -7.42 1.99 19.35
CA MET A 1 -6.79 2.28 18.05
C MET A 1 -7.76 2.06 16.88
N PHE A 2 -8.35 0.88 16.64
CA PHE A 2 -9.43 0.76 15.63
C PHE A 2 -10.84 0.94 16.19
N LYS A 3 -11.18 0.25 17.29
CA LYS A 3 -12.48 0.43 17.97
C LYS A 3 -12.71 1.86 18.49
N ALA A 4 -11.64 2.55 18.87
CA ALA A 4 -11.68 3.94 19.29
C ALA A 4 -11.96 4.91 18.13
N ASP A 5 -11.66 4.49 16.89
CA ASP A 5 -11.92 5.24 15.66
C ASP A 5 -13.26 4.83 15.01
N GLY A 6 -14.07 4.02 15.72
CA GLY A 6 -15.40 3.62 15.28
C GLY A 6 -15.49 2.32 14.46
N TYR A 7 -14.38 1.62 14.20
CA TYR A 7 -14.41 0.33 13.49
C TYR A 7 -14.89 -0.81 14.41
N SER A 8 -15.84 -1.60 13.93
CA SER A 8 -16.23 -2.86 14.56
C SER A 8 -15.32 -4.01 14.12
N ASP A 9 -15.39 -5.16 14.79
CA ASP A 9 -14.62 -6.35 14.38
C ASP A 9 -15.02 -6.84 12.97
N GLY A 10 -16.25 -6.56 12.53
CA GLY A 10 -16.72 -6.87 11.17
C GLY A 10 -16.16 -5.94 10.08
N ASP A 11 -15.54 -4.82 10.47
CA ASP A 11 -14.93 -3.85 9.56
C ASP A 11 -13.43 -4.09 9.35
N LEU A 12 -12.86 -5.11 10.02
CA LEU A 12 -11.44 -5.41 9.97
C LEU A 12 -11.14 -6.54 8.99
N PHE A 13 -10.37 -6.21 7.97
CA PHE A 13 -9.98 -7.11 6.89
C PHE A 13 -8.46 -7.20 6.78
N ALA A 14 -7.94 -8.41 6.52
CA ALA A 14 -6.51 -8.66 6.40
C ALA A 14 -6.15 -9.19 5.00
N TYR A 15 -5.32 -8.44 4.28
CA TYR A 15 -4.74 -8.85 3.01
C TYR A 15 -3.32 -9.37 3.22
N GLN A 16 -3.08 -10.63 2.83
CA GLN A 16 -1.77 -11.26 2.84
C GLN A 16 -1.22 -11.32 1.41
N TYR A 17 0.08 -11.12 1.26
CA TYR A 17 0.75 -11.22 -0.04
C TYR A 17 2.14 -11.83 0.11
N ASN A 18 2.66 -12.42 -0.98
CA ASN A 18 4.02 -12.95 -1.01
C ASN A 18 5.03 -11.81 -0.99
N TRP A 19 5.91 -11.77 0.00
CA TRP A 19 6.87 -10.68 0.17
C TRP A 19 8.04 -10.72 -0.81
N THR A 20 8.34 -11.87 -1.41
CA THR A 20 9.48 -12.04 -2.33
C THR A 20 9.18 -11.57 -3.75
N GLN A 21 7.89 -11.52 -4.12
CA GLN A 21 7.44 -11.14 -5.46
C GLN A 21 7.43 -9.61 -5.66
N SER A 22 7.14 -9.18 -6.88
CA SER A 22 6.98 -7.76 -7.19
C SER A 22 5.90 -7.09 -6.33
N LYS A 23 6.20 -5.88 -5.86
CA LYS A 23 5.25 -4.98 -5.20
C LYS A 23 4.11 -4.58 -6.11
N ALA A 24 4.35 -4.44 -7.42
CA ALA A 24 3.28 -4.13 -8.39
C ALA A 24 2.28 -5.28 -8.50
N ILE A 25 2.76 -6.53 -8.51
CA ILE A 25 1.89 -7.73 -8.48
C ILE A 25 1.08 -7.76 -7.18
N SER A 26 1.75 -7.54 -6.04
CA SER A 26 1.08 -7.51 -4.73
C SER A 26 0.04 -6.38 -4.64
N ALA A 27 0.30 -5.24 -5.27
CA ALA A 27 -0.65 -4.13 -5.35
C ALA A 27 -1.86 -4.47 -6.23
N GLY A 28 -1.68 -5.22 -7.31
CA GLY A 28 -2.79 -5.75 -8.11
C GLY A 28 -3.70 -6.68 -7.31
N GLY A 29 -3.11 -7.56 -6.49
CA GLY A 29 -3.86 -8.40 -5.57
C GLY A 29 -4.60 -7.59 -4.49
N LEU A 30 -3.96 -6.56 -3.93
CA LEU A 30 -4.59 -5.62 -3.00
C LEU A 30 -5.79 -4.91 -3.65
N ALA A 31 -5.66 -4.46 -4.90
CA ALA A 31 -6.76 -3.82 -5.63
C ALA A 31 -7.97 -4.76 -5.80
N ALA A 32 -7.73 -6.03 -6.13
CA ALA A 32 -8.80 -7.02 -6.20
C ALA A 32 -9.44 -7.28 -4.83
N TYR A 33 -8.62 -7.35 -3.78
CA TYR A 33 -9.11 -7.56 -2.41
C TYR A 33 -9.98 -6.39 -1.92
N VAL A 34 -9.53 -5.14 -2.12
CA VAL A 34 -10.31 -3.94 -1.76
C VAL A 34 -11.66 -3.92 -2.46
N ARG A 35 -11.70 -4.22 -3.77
CA ARG A 35 -12.98 -4.32 -4.51
C ARG A 35 -13.92 -5.35 -3.90
N ARG A 36 -13.41 -6.50 -3.46
CA ARG A 36 -14.21 -7.53 -2.77
C ARG A 36 -14.74 -7.03 -1.43
N VAL A 37 -13.92 -6.35 -0.64
CA VAL A 37 -14.32 -5.78 0.66
C VAL A 37 -15.44 -4.76 0.47
N LEU A 38 -15.28 -3.81 -0.46
CA LEU A 38 -16.30 -2.80 -0.78
C LEU A 38 -17.61 -3.47 -1.22
N ALA A 39 -17.54 -4.46 -2.11
CA ALA A 39 -18.72 -5.19 -2.57
C ALA A 39 -19.41 -5.99 -1.46
N THR A 40 -18.65 -6.52 -0.49
CA THR A 40 -19.20 -7.35 0.61
C THR A 40 -19.84 -6.49 1.70
N THR A 41 -19.22 -5.36 2.02
CA THR A 41 -19.64 -4.46 3.10
C THR A 41 -20.66 -3.42 2.65
N GLY A 42 -20.72 -3.13 1.35
CA GLY A 42 -21.46 -1.99 0.81
C GLY A 42 -20.80 -0.64 1.11
N ALA A 43 -19.62 -0.63 1.73
CA ALA A 43 -18.88 0.59 2.00
C ALA A 43 -18.47 1.26 0.68
N HIS A 44 -18.50 2.58 0.67
CA HIS A 44 -18.01 3.35 -0.47
C HIS A 44 -16.49 3.52 -0.45
N GLN A 45 -15.83 3.40 0.70
CA GLN A 45 -14.40 3.64 0.85
C GLN A 45 -13.77 2.67 1.84
N VAL A 46 -12.44 2.47 1.75
CA VAL A 46 -11.64 1.75 2.74
C VAL A 46 -10.53 2.62 3.30
N ASP A 47 -10.08 2.30 4.51
CA ASP A 47 -8.86 2.80 5.11
C ASP A 47 -7.82 1.67 5.13
N ILE A 48 -6.60 1.95 4.66
CA ILE A 48 -5.52 0.98 4.61
C ILE A 48 -4.51 1.29 5.71
N VAL A 49 -4.24 0.29 6.53
CA VAL A 49 -3.12 0.29 7.47
C VAL A 49 -2.08 -0.71 6.99
N ASN A 50 -0.83 -0.26 6.91
CA ASN A 50 0.29 -1.08 6.45
C ASN A 50 1.51 -0.91 7.37
N HIS A 51 2.50 -1.77 7.17
CA HIS A 51 3.77 -1.73 7.87
C HIS A 51 4.92 -1.96 6.88
N SER A 52 5.99 -1.17 7.01
CA SER A 52 7.25 -1.35 6.28
C SER A 52 7.03 -1.43 4.76
N MET A 53 7.41 -2.53 4.11
CA MET A 53 7.22 -2.76 2.68
C MET A 53 5.76 -2.61 2.22
N GLY A 54 4.80 -2.87 3.09
CA GLY A 54 3.38 -2.70 2.79
C GLY A 54 3.05 -1.27 2.36
N GLY A 55 3.81 -0.26 2.82
CA GLY A 55 3.66 1.12 2.36
C GLY A 55 3.88 1.29 0.86
N LEU A 56 4.88 0.62 0.29
CA LEU A 56 5.15 0.67 -1.16
C LEU A 56 4.08 -0.06 -1.98
N VAL A 57 3.56 -1.17 -1.46
CA VAL A 57 2.43 -1.89 -2.09
C VAL A 57 1.18 -1.02 -2.09
N SER A 58 0.86 -0.39 -0.95
CA SER A 58 -0.27 0.53 -0.81
C SER A 58 -0.12 1.75 -1.71
N ASN A 59 1.06 2.38 -1.76
CA ASN A 59 1.30 3.54 -2.61
C ASN A 59 1.17 3.19 -4.09
N TRP A 60 1.67 2.02 -4.53
CA TRP A 60 1.48 1.58 -5.91
C TRP A 60 -0.01 1.39 -6.24
N TYR A 61 -0.77 0.78 -5.33
CA TYR A 61 -2.22 0.65 -5.49
C TYR A 61 -2.91 2.02 -5.65
N VAL A 62 -2.58 2.99 -4.80
CA VAL A 62 -3.15 4.36 -4.88
C VAL A 62 -2.74 5.05 -6.18
N LYS A 63 -1.43 5.11 -6.46
CA LYS A 63 -0.86 5.95 -7.51
C LYS A 63 -0.94 5.37 -8.91
N ARG A 64 -0.97 4.04 -9.05
CA ARG A 64 -0.83 3.37 -10.36
C ARG A 64 -2.04 2.54 -10.75
N LEU A 65 -2.83 2.09 -9.78
CA LEU A 65 -4.01 1.26 -10.03
C LEU A 65 -5.33 2.02 -9.81
N GLY A 66 -5.24 3.34 -9.61
CA GLY A 66 -6.38 4.24 -9.52
C GLY A 66 -7.20 4.11 -8.24
N GLY A 67 -6.70 3.39 -7.23
CA GLY A 67 -7.26 3.22 -5.88
C GLY A 67 -8.75 3.59 -5.75
N PRO A 68 -9.67 2.79 -6.33
CA PRO A 68 -11.07 3.21 -6.41
C PRO A 68 -11.61 3.35 -4.99
N ALA A 69 -11.86 4.60 -4.62
CA ALA A 69 -12.47 5.02 -3.38
C ALA A 69 -11.63 4.77 -2.10
N LEU A 70 -10.45 5.37 -2.02
CA LEU A 70 -9.82 5.61 -0.73
C LEU A 70 -10.47 6.82 -0.05
N ARG A 71 -10.77 6.70 1.25
CA ARG A 71 -11.03 7.90 2.08
C ARG A 71 -9.76 8.76 2.06
N PRO A 72 -9.90 10.07 2.31
CA PRO A 72 -8.80 10.96 2.66
C PRO A 72 -7.88 10.53 3.82
N SER A 73 -7.47 9.26 4.05
CA SER A 73 -6.55 8.84 5.14
C SER A 73 -6.06 7.37 5.09
N PRO A 74 -5.25 6.91 4.12
CA PRO A 74 -4.43 5.72 4.34
C PRO A 74 -3.41 6.01 5.46
N ARG A 75 -3.58 5.37 6.62
CA ARG A 75 -2.63 5.43 7.74
C ARG A 75 -1.39 4.61 7.38
N LEU A 76 -0.41 5.27 6.80
CA LEU A 76 0.89 4.73 6.41
C LEU A 76 1.84 4.69 7.60
N HIS A 77 1.80 3.60 8.38
CA HIS A 77 2.76 3.44 9.46
C HIS A 77 4.12 2.95 8.89
N ARG A 78 5.07 3.88 8.76
CA ARG A 78 6.48 3.62 8.38
C ARG A 78 6.66 2.97 7.00
N GLY A 79 6.01 3.51 5.98
CA GLY A 79 6.27 3.11 4.59
C GLY A 79 7.68 3.50 4.14
N ALA A 80 8.42 2.58 3.51
CA ALA A 80 9.71 2.88 2.88
C ALA A 80 9.51 3.61 1.54
N ASN A 81 8.86 4.78 1.55
CA ASN A 81 8.37 5.49 0.35
C ASN A 81 9.48 5.81 -0.67
N HIS A 82 10.71 5.97 -0.19
CA HIS A 82 11.92 6.19 -1.00
C HIS A 82 12.87 4.97 -1.02
N GLY A 83 12.36 3.80 -0.62
CA GLY A 83 13.15 2.59 -0.49
C GLY A 83 14.01 2.55 0.76
N THR A 84 14.91 1.56 0.81
CA THR A 84 15.90 1.40 1.88
C THR A 84 17.14 0.68 1.37
N THR A 85 18.33 1.15 1.74
CA THR A 85 19.60 0.47 1.41
C THR A 85 19.74 -0.88 2.13
N ALA A 86 19.00 -1.11 3.22
CA ALA A 86 18.94 -2.40 3.91
C ALA A 86 18.43 -3.53 3.00
N ALA A 87 17.69 -3.20 1.94
CA ALA A 87 17.25 -4.17 0.92
C ALA A 87 18.44 -4.83 0.18
N GLY A 88 19.64 -4.24 0.23
CA GLY A 88 20.88 -4.82 -0.28
C GLY A 88 21.17 -6.23 0.26
N ALA A 89 20.68 -6.56 1.46
CA ALA A 89 20.85 -7.87 2.08
C ALA A 89 20.03 -9.01 1.42
N CYS A 90 19.08 -8.69 0.55
CA CYS A 90 18.13 -9.68 0.01
C CYS A 90 17.84 -9.52 -1.49
N LEU A 91 18.75 -8.92 -2.27
CA LEU A 91 18.60 -8.65 -3.71
C LEU A 91 18.32 -9.87 -4.59
N VAL A 92 18.46 -11.09 -4.08
CA VAL A 92 18.00 -12.32 -4.74
C VAL A 92 16.48 -12.35 -4.93
N ASN A 93 15.73 -11.57 -4.15
CA ASN A 93 14.29 -11.43 -4.27
C ASN A 93 13.95 -10.14 -5.03
N LEU A 94 13.03 -10.25 -6.01
CA LEU A 94 12.59 -9.12 -6.81
C LEU A 94 12.06 -7.97 -5.96
N SER A 95 11.39 -8.29 -4.85
CA SER A 95 10.96 -7.28 -3.90
C SER A 95 12.14 -6.44 -3.35
N CYS A 96 13.26 -7.05 -2.98
CA CYS A 96 14.37 -6.26 -2.45
C CYS A 96 15.02 -5.38 -3.53
N VAL A 97 15.10 -5.87 -4.77
CA VAL A 97 15.54 -5.07 -5.93
C VAL A 97 14.66 -3.82 -6.09
N GLU A 98 13.34 -3.98 -6.05
CA GLU A 98 12.40 -2.87 -6.18
C GLU A 98 12.45 -1.89 -5.00
N MET A 99 12.84 -2.34 -3.79
CA MET A 99 12.99 -1.49 -2.60
C MET A 99 14.33 -0.78 -2.53
N PHE A 100 15.30 -1.14 -3.37
CA PHE A 100 16.61 -0.54 -3.34
C PHE A 100 16.57 0.88 -3.96
N PRO A 101 17.18 1.90 -3.33
CA PRO A 101 17.20 3.24 -3.88
C PRO A 101 17.75 3.28 -5.32
N GLY A 102 17.07 4.04 -6.20
CA GLY A 102 17.39 4.10 -7.62
C GLY A 102 16.78 2.98 -8.48
N SER A 103 15.97 2.08 -7.91
CA SER A 103 15.24 1.09 -8.69
C SER A 103 14.24 1.74 -9.65
N VAL A 104 14.01 1.11 -10.81
CA VAL A 104 12.99 1.54 -11.78
C VAL A 104 11.59 1.57 -11.14
N PHE A 105 11.33 0.67 -10.19
CA PHE A 105 10.09 0.64 -9.43
C PHE A 105 9.88 1.93 -8.62
N LEU A 106 10.87 2.35 -7.84
CA LEU A 106 10.78 3.58 -7.04
C LEU A 106 10.75 4.83 -7.91
N ALA A 107 11.55 4.86 -8.98
CA ALA A 107 11.50 5.94 -9.96
C ALA A 107 10.08 6.05 -10.56
N THR A 108 9.49 4.91 -10.94
CA THR A 108 8.12 4.87 -11.45
C THR A 108 7.11 5.26 -10.39
N LEU A 109 7.25 4.84 -9.13
CA LEU A 109 6.30 5.16 -8.06
C LEU A 109 6.31 6.65 -7.67
N ASN A 110 7.48 7.27 -7.73
CA ASN A 110 7.72 8.64 -7.28
C ASN A 110 7.81 9.66 -8.43
N ALA A 111 7.52 9.24 -9.67
CA ALA A 111 7.51 10.12 -10.84
C ALA A 111 6.42 11.20 -10.78
N ASP A 112 5.33 10.94 -10.05
CA ASP A 112 4.23 11.89 -9.83
C ASP A 112 4.18 12.30 -8.35
N ASP A 113 3.37 13.33 -8.07
CA ASP A 113 3.08 13.85 -6.72
C ASP A 113 3.08 12.73 -5.67
N GLU A 114 3.83 12.92 -4.59
CA GLU A 114 3.93 11.96 -3.49
C GLU A 114 2.63 11.82 -2.71
N THR A 115 1.80 12.86 -2.74
CA THR A 115 0.52 12.93 -2.02
C THR A 115 -0.65 13.21 -2.95
N PRO A 116 -0.99 12.31 -3.90
CA PRO A 116 -1.99 12.62 -4.89
C PRO A 116 -3.41 12.74 -4.31
N GLY A 117 -4.07 13.85 -4.67
CA GLY A 117 -5.48 14.14 -4.37
C GLY A 117 -5.73 14.58 -2.92
N ASN A 118 -7.00 14.54 -2.49
CA ASN A 118 -7.41 14.88 -1.12
C ASN A 118 -7.06 13.78 -0.10
N THR A 119 -6.01 13.00 -0.33
CA THR A 119 -5.60 11.88 0.51
C THR A 119 -4.73 12.42 1.66
N GLN A 120 -5.12 12.26 2.93
CA GLN A 120 -4.22 12.62 4.04
C GLN A 120 -3.25 11.49 4.36
N TYR A 121 -1.99 11.85 4.60
CA TYR A 121 -0.89 10.93 4.89
C TYR A 121 -0.42 11.20 6.32
N THR A 122 -0.35 10.18 7.17
CA THR A 122 0.20 10.30 8.54
C THR A 122 1.17 9.15 8.80
N THR A 123 2.25 9.42 9.56
CA THR A 123 3.28 8.44 9.96
C THR A 123 3.06 7.93 11.38
#